data_AF-A0A929XBE8-F1
#
_entry.id   AF-A0A929XBE8-F1
#
_cell.length_a   1.000
_cell.length_b   1.000
_cell.length_c   1.000
_cell.angle_alpha   90.00
_cell.angle_beta   90.00
_cell.angle_gamma   90.00
#
_symmetry.space_group_name_H-M   'P 1'
#
loop_
_entity.id
_entity.type
_entity.pdbx_description
1 polymer ?
#
loop_
_entity_poly.entity_id
_entity_poly.type
_entity_poly.pdbx_seq_one_letter_code
_entity_poly.pdbx_strand_id
1 'polypeptide(L)'
;MYVISNKAGSNLKAGIVDTLITNSNIFGKLKKNRANIAIFEVDERVSPYIYNDIKPKYTIITNILRDSVKRNANTDYIVDILRRKYTRRNKNNSKSEMIL
;
A
#
# COMPACT_ATOMS: atom_id res chain seq x y z
N MET A 1 10.20 19.54 -2.30
CA MET A 1 9.79 18.23 -1.76
C MET A 1 9.44 17.31 -2.91
N TYR A 2 10.07 16.13 -3.03
CA TYR A 2 9.79 15.19 -4.12
C TYR A 2 8.99 13.99 -3.61
N VAL A 3 7.87 13.71 -4.30
CA VAL A 3 6.93 12.63 -3.98
C VAL A 3 6.94 11.58 -5.09
N ILE A 4 7.15 10.33 -4.71
CA ILE A 4 7.00 9.18 -5.61
C ILE A 4 5.59 8.61 -5.43
N SER A 5 4.92 8.31 -6.54
CA SER A 5 3.61 7.67 -6.56
C SER A 5 3.40 6.86 -7.84
N ASN A 6 2.55 5.85 -7.78
CA ASN A 6 2.10 5.05 -8.92
C ASN A 6 1.09 5.82 -9.76
N LYS A 7 1.51 6.94 -10.36
CA LYS A 7 0.66 7.89 -11.12
C LYS A 7 -0.10 7.29 -12.28
N ALA A 8 0.35 6.14 -12.80
CA ALA A 8 -0.35 5.39 -13.84
C ALA A 8 -1.64 4.70 -13.34
N GLY A 9 -1.94 4.75 -12.03
CA GLY A 9 -3.13 4.11 -11.44
C GLY A 9 -3.00 2.60 -11.25
N SER A 10 -1.80 2.04 -11.42
CA SER A 10 -1.55 0.61 -11.19
C SER A 10 -1.47 0.33 -9.68
N ASN A 11 -2.62 -0.02 -9.10
CA ASN A 11 -2.84 -0.24 -7.67
C ASN A 11 -2.42 -1.65 -7.18
N LEU A 12 -1.78 -2.43 -8.05
CA LEU A 12 -1.25 -3.76 -7.77
C LEU A 12 0.22 -3.71 -7.34
N LYS A 13 0.72 -4.81 -6.75
CA LYS A 13 2.13 -4.95 -6.34
C LYS A 13 3.11 -4.63 -7.48
N ALA A 14 2.81 -5.06 -8.71
CA ALA A 14 3.64 -4.80 -9.88
C ALA A 14 3.80 -3.29 -10.17
N GLY A 15 2.74 -2.50 -10.05
CA GLY A 15 2.78 -1.05 -10.27
C GLY A 15 3.63 -0.31 -9.26
N ILE A 16 3.62 -0.77 -8.00
CA ILE A 16 4.49 -0.24 -6.95
C ILE A 16 5.95 -0.57 -7.23
N VAL A 17 6.23 -1.83 -7.59
CA VAL A 17 7.58 -2.29 -7.93
C VAL A 17 8.16 -1.51 -9.11
N ASP A 18 7.38 -1.36 -10.19
CA ASP A 18 7.75 -0.57 -11.36
C ASP A 18 8.12 0.87 -10.95
N THR A 19 7.24 1.53 -10.20
CA THR A 19 7.45 2.89 -9.71
C THR A 19 8.75 3.02 -8.89
N LEU A 20 9.04 2.04 -8.01
CA LEU A 20 10.25 2.05 -7.19
C LEU A 20 11.51 1.81 -8.03
N ILE A 21 11.46 0.91 -9.01
CA ILE A 21 12.59 0.61 -9.91
C ILE A 21 12.92 1.83 -10.77
N THR A 22 11.93 2.46 -11.41
CA THR A 22 12.13 3.67 -12.25
C THR A 22 12.79 4.81 -11.47
N ASN A 23 12.49 4.91 -10.18
CA ASN A 23 13.02 5.97 -9.30
C ASN A 23 14.30 5.58 -8.54
N SER A 24 14.80 4.35 -8.75
CA SER A 24 16.05 3.88 -8.17
C SER A 24 17.24 4.11 -9.09
N ASN A 25 18.44 4.09 -8.53
CA ASN A 25 19.70 4.03 -9.28
C ASN A 25 20.08 2.56 -9.55
N ILE A 26 21.16 2.34 -10.31
CA ILE A 26 21.65 1.00 -10.65
C ILE A 26 22.05 0.15 -9.41
N PHE A 27 22.27 0.80 -8.26
CA PHE A 27 22.55 0.13 -6.98
C PHE A 27 21.28 -0.17 -6.16
N GLY A 28 20.10 0.00 -6.75
CA GLY A 28 18.81 -0.25 -6.09
C GLY A 28 18.45 0.77 -5.00
N LYS A 29 19.13 1.91 -4.93
CA LYS A 29 18.81 2.98 -3.98
C LYS A 29 17.92 4.02 -4.64
N LEU A 30 16.87 4.44 -3.94
CA LEU A 30 16.07 5.60 -4.34
C LEU A 30 16.98 6.81 -4.50
N LYS A 31 16.84 7.52 -5.62
CA LYS A 31 17.65 8.71 -5.92
C LYS A 31 17.41 9.74 -4.81
N LYS A 32 18.45 10.08 -4.02
CA LYS A 32 18.36 10.97 -2.84
C LYS A 32 17.66 12.31 -3.14
N ASN A 33 17.83 12.84 -4.36
CA ASN A 33 17.23 14.11 -4.79
C ASN A 33 15.79 13.95 -5.32
N ARG A 34 15.24 12.73 -5.30
CA ARG A 34 13.96 12.36 -5.92
C ARG A 34 13.10 11.42 -5.04
N ALA A 35 13.29 11.41 -3.73
CA ALA A 35 12.46 10.56 -2.86
C ALA A 35 12.48 11.04 -1.42
N ASN A 36 11.68 12.06 -1.09
CA ASN A 36 11.46 12.42 0.31
C ASN A 36 10.28 11.63 0.90
N ILE A 37 9.24 11.41 0.09
CA ILE A 37 8.00 10.73 0.49
C ILE A 37 7.56 9.80 -0.64
N ALA A 38 7.06 8.62 -0.30
CA ALA A 38 6.39 7.71 -1.23
C ALA A 38 4.93 7.54 -0.83
N ILE A 39 4.02 7.77 -1.77
CA ILE A 39 2.57 7.64 -1.60
C ILE A 39 2.08 6.69 -2.68
N PHE A 40 1.50 5.57 -2.28
CA PHE A 40 1.00 4.57 -3.21
C PHE A 40 -0.50 4.40 -3.04
N GLU A 41 -1.21 4.46 -4.15
CA GLU A 41 -2.57 3.92 -4.24
C GLU A 41 -2.47 2.40 -4.28
N VAL A 42 -3.27 1.71 -3.46
CA VAL A 42 -3.22 0.26 -3.32
C VAL A 42 -4.63 -0.31 -3.23
N ASP A 43 -4.87 -1.38 -3.98
CA ASP A 43 -6.11 -2.17 -3.89
C ASP A 43 -6.20 -2.86 -2.52
N GLU A 44 -7.37 -2.80 -1.88
CA GLU A 44 -7.59 -3.27 -0.53
C GLU A 44 -7.33 -4.77 -0.35
N ARG A 45 -7.56 -5.58 -1.39
CA ARG A 45 -7.32 -7.02 -1.38
C ARG A 45 -5.85 -7.36 -1.58
N VAL A 46 -5.12 -6.51 -2.31
CA VAL A 46 -3.69 -6.69 -2.59
C VAL A 46 -2.82 -6.07 -1.48
N SER A 47 -3.35 -5.08 -0.79
CA SER A 47 -2.69 -4.34 0.28
C SER A 47 -2.00 -5.21 1.33
N PRO A 48 -2.59 -6.31 1.86
CA PRO A 48 -1.95 -7.11 2.90
C PRO A 48 -0.68 -7.83 2.41
N TYR A 49 -0.57 -8.08 1.10
CA TYR A 49 0.62 -8.68 0.51
C TYR A 49 1.74 -7.66 0.34
N ILE A 50 1.41 -6.45 -0.10
CA ILE A 50 2.36 -5.34 -0.24
C ILE A 50 2.95 -4.96 1.12
N TYR A 51 2.15 -4.99 2.19
CA TYR A 51 2.62 -4.64 3.54
C TYR A 51 3.57 -5.65 4.18
N ASN A 52 3.73 -6.84 3.57
CA ASN A 52 4.78 -7.78 3.97
C ASN A 52 6.15 -7.34 3.42
N ASP A 53 6.17 -6.77 2.22
CA ASP A 53 7.40 -6.35 1.53
C ASP A 53 7.81 -4.92 1.90
N ILE A 54 6.83 -4.04 2.09
CA ILE A 54 7.03 -2.61 2.38
C ILE A 54 6.38 -2.28 3.71
N LYS A 55 7.10 -1.55 4.58
CA LYS A 55 6.59 -1.08 5.87
C LYS A 55 6.14 0.38 5.75
N PRO A 56 4.86 0.67 5.41
CA PRO A 56 4.36 2.04 5.42
C PRO A 56 4.33 2.57 6.85
N LYS A 57 4.69 3.84 7.02
CA LYS A 57 4.53 4.57 8.28
C LYS A 57 3.06 4.85 8.58
N TYR A 58 2.32 5.25 7.55
CA TYR A 58 0.90 5.53 7.62
C TYR A 58 0.17 4.72 6.55
N THR A 59 -0.99 4.18 6.91
CA THR A 59 -2.00 3.72 5.94
C THR A 59 -3.24 4.56 6.15
N ILE A 60 -3.72 5.16 5.06
CA ILE A 60 -4.95 5.95 5.04
C ILE A 60 -5.96 5.17 4.19
N ILE A 61 -7.11 4.85 4.77
CA ILE A 61 -8.23 4.24 4.07
C ILE A 61 -9.22 5.37 3.79
N THR A 62 -9.44 5.72 2.52
CA THR A 62 -10.35 6.81 2.15
C THR A 62 -11.79 6.34 2.06
N ASN A 63 -12.00 5.12 1.57
CA ASN A 63 -13.30 4.49 1.46
C ASN A 63 -13.14 2.97 1.27
N ILE A 64 -14.20 2.20 1.57
CA ILE A 64 -14.28 0.78 1.23
C ILE A 64 -15.59 0.57 0.47
N LEU A 65 -15.46 0.36 -0.84
CA LEU A 65 -16.59 0.25 -1.76
C LEU A 65 -16.69 -1.18 -2.31
N ARG A 66 -17.90 -1.56 -2.70
CA ARG A 66 -18.13 -2.83 -3.39
C ARG A 66 -17.73 -2.68 -4.86
N ASP A 67 -16.69 -3.40 -5.25
CA ASP A 67 -16.00 -3.19 -6.54
C ASP A 67 -16.73 -3.82 -7.76
N SER A 68 -17.54 -4.86 -7.57
CA SER A 68 -18.57 -5.29 -8.55
C SER A 68 -19.53 -6.33 -7.97
N VAL A 69 -20.69 -6.53 -8.63
CA VAL A 69 -21.66 -7.59 -8.28
C VAL A 69 -21.07 -9.00 -8.44
N LYS A 70 -20.07 -9.19 -9.32
CA LYS A 70 -19.39 -10.48 -9.55
C LYS A 70 -18.23 -10.73 -8.58
N ARG A 71 -17.65 -9.69 -7.97
CA ARG A 71 -16.66 -9.80 -6.89
C ARG A 71 -17.40 -9.73 -5.55
N ASN A 72 -18.12 -10.81 -5.22
CA ASN A 72 -18.94 -10.97 -4.00
C ASN A 72 -18.12 -11.10 -2.71
N ALA A 73 -17.33 -10.09 -2.36
CA ALA A 73 -17.00 -9.85 -0.97
C ALA A 73 -18.00 -8.83 -0.44
N ASN A 74 -18.72 -9.16 0.64
CA ASN A 74 -19.37 -8.13 1.46
C ASN A 74 -18.29 -7.14 1.91
N THR A 75 -18.56 -5.83 1.91
CA THR A 75 -17.65 -4.80 2.42
C THR A 75 -17.10 -5.18 3.80
N ASP A 76 -17.94 -5.80 4.65
CA ASP A 76 -17.55 -6.32 5.97
C ASP A 76 -16.43 -7.36 5.90
N TYR A 77 -16.42 -8.22 4.88
CA TYR A 77 -15.39 -9.23 4.68
C TYR A 77 -14.02 -8.58 4.39
N ILE A 78 -14.01 -7.51 3.59
CA ILE A 78 -12.80 -6.74 3.31
C ILE A 78 -12.30 -6.02 4.55
N VAL A 79 -13.20 -5.36 5.29
CA VAL A 79 -12.89 -4.72 6.57
C VAL A 79 -12.26 -5.72 7.53
N ASP A 80 -12.83 -6.92 7.63
CA ASP A 80 -12.35 -7.96 8.53
C ASP A 80 -10.99 -8.54 8.08
N ILE A 81 -10.76 -8.73 6.77
CA ILE A 81 -9.43 -9.07 6.25
C ILE A 81 -8.39 -8.02 6.64
N LEU A 82 -8.70 -6.75 6.39
CA LEU A 82 -7.79 -5.63 6.69
C LEU A 82 -7.50 -5.60 8.19
N ARG A 83 -8.54 -5.58 9.04
CA ARG A 83 -8.39 -5.58 10.51
C ARG A 83 -7.56 -6.76 11.01
N ARG A 84 -7.84 -7.99 10.55
CA ARG A 84 -7.09 -9.18 10.96
C ARG A 84 -5.62 -9.08 10.56
N LYS A 85 -5.32 -8.66 9.34
CA LYS A 85 -3.94 -8.57 8.82
C LYS A 85 -3.16 -7.42 9.47
N TYR A 86 -3.78 -6.28 9.70
CA TYR A 86 -3.17 -5.13 10.38
C TYR A 86 -2.94 -5.37 11.88
N THR A 87 -3.92 -5.93 12.59
CA THR A 87 -3.82 -6.20 14.03
C THR A 87 -2.72 -7.23 14.32
N ARG A 88 -2.64 -8.27 13.49
CA ARG A 88 -1.59 -9.29 13.60
C ARG A 88 -0.19 -8.70 13.33
N ARG A 89 -0.10 -7.63 12.53
CA ARG A 89 1.15 -6.90 12.29
C ARG A 89 1.53 -5.97 13.43
N ASN A 90 0.59 -5.22 14.02
CA ASN A 90 0.90 -4.28 15.10
C ASN A 90 1.41 -4.97 16.37
N LYS A 91 1.01 -6.22 16.65
CA LYS A 91 1.64 -7.03 17.71
C LYS A 91 3.14 -7.27 17.50
N ASN A 92 3.61 -7.20 16.25
CA ASN A 92 5.01 -7.45 15.87
C ASN A 92 5.80 -6.17 15.52
N ASN A 93 5.17 -5.00 15.48
CA ASN A 93 5.82 -3.70 15.20
C ASN A 93 4.99 -2.54 15.75
N SER A 94 5.50 -1.82 16.76
CA SER A 94 4.75 -0.79 17.50
C SER A 94 4.58 0.58 16.80
N LYS A 95 4.88 0.72 15.50
CA LYS A 95 5.04 2.05 14.84
C LYS A 95 4.20 2.30 13.58
N SER A 96 3.32 1.38 13.15
CA SER A 96 2.44 1.62 12.00
C SER A 96 1.02 1.96 12.44
N GLU A 97 0.53 3.13 12.03
CA GLU A 97 -0.82 3.61 12.31
C GLU A 97 -1.72 3.43 11.07
N MET A 98 -2.90 2.85 11.29
CA MET A 98 -3.96 2.76 10.29
C MET A 98 -5.01 3.81 10.66
N ILE A 99 -5.24 4.74 9.74
CA ILE A 99 -6.22 5.81 9.86
C ILE A 99 -7.39 5.42 8.96
N LEU A 100 -8.55 5.20 9.58
CA LEU A 100 -9.83 5.00 8.91
C LEU A 100 -10.51 6.34 8.65
#